data_AF-A0A4Y3KXA7-F1
#
_entry.id   AF-A0A4Y3KXA7-F1
#
_cell.length_a   1.000
_cell.length_b   1.000
_cell.length_c   1.000
_cell.angle_alpha   90.00
_cell.angle_beta   90.00
_cell.angle_gamma   90.00
#
_symmetry.space_group_name_H-M   'P 1'
#
loop_
_entity.id
_entity.type
_entity.pdbx_description
1 polymer ?
#
loop_
_entity_poly.entity_id
_entity_poly.type
_entity_poly.pdbx_seq_one_letter_code
_entity_poly.pdbx_strand_id
1 'polypeptide(L)'
;MDGVITVSTDGSCLRNPGGASGWAWVNHDGSSASGGIASGTNQIAELTAVLEAILAHPGAEPLRVESDSTYAIKCASVWVAGWKRKGWRTASGGPVQNLGLVQGIERAIAEREGEVVFHWVRGHQGDHFNERADVLCGAAARAAQQGEVVVTRTSVTGEVTVGVAGPAPVATEAVAAAPVRTAATRTAGARTAPVARVPRGTQPEPELDVLF
;
A
#
# COMPACT_ATOMS: atom_id res chain seq x y z
N MET A 1 12.99 28.32 -2.57
CA MET A 1 12.13 27.86 -3.69
C MET A 1 11.08 27.04 -3.00
N ASP A 2 9.97 27.67 -2.65
CA ASP A 2 9.03 27.09 -1.69
C ASP A 2 7.96 26.35 -2.50
N GLY A 3 8.36 25.22 -3.08
CA GLY A 3 7.52 24.36 -3.89
C GLY A 3 7.30 23.01 -3.20
N VAL A 4 6.06 22.50 -3.25
CA VAL A 4 5.74 21.14 -2.83
C VAL A 4 6.42 20.15 -3.77
N ILE A 5 7.20 19.22 -3.24
CA ILE A 5 7.74 18.09 -4.01
C ILE A 5 6.58 17.13 -4.24
N THR A 6 6.31 16.74 -5.48
CA THR A 6 5.28 15.74 -5.81
C THR A 6 5.92 14.51 -6.41
N VAL A 7 5.57 13.35 -5.86
CA VAL A 7 6.12 12.05 -6.25
C VAL A 7 4.99 11.05 -6.41
N SER A 8 4.92 10.39 -7.56
CA SER A 8 3.97 9.29 -7.79
C SER A 8 4.64 7.95 -7.50
N THR A 9 3.92 7.03 -6.87
CA THR A 9 4.44 5.74 -6.41
C THR A 9 3.53 4.60 -6.85
N ASP A 10 4.13 3.48 -7.27
CA ASP A 10 3.40 2.29 -7.66
C ASP A 10 4.16 0.99 -7.32
N GLY A 11 3.42 -0.10 -7.19
CA GLY A 11 3.92 -1.44 -6.90
C GLY A 11 3.19 -2.51 -7.70
N SER A 12 3.96 -3.45 -8.26
CA SER A 12 3.43 -4.56 -9.06
C SER A 12 3.92 -5.91 -8.53
N CYS A 13 3.07 -6.93 -8.62
CA CYS A 13 3.39 -8.31 -8.30
C CYS A 13 2.94 -9.23 -9.43
N LEU A 14 3.88 -9.94 -10.08
CA LEU A 14 3.58 -10.78 -11.25
C LEU A 14 2.67 -11.98 -10.92
N ARG A 15 2.62 -12.40 -9.66
CA ARG A 15 1.70 -13.40 -9.13
C ARG A 15 1.46 -13.11 -7.66
N ASN A 16 0.26 -12.69 -7.30
CA ASN A 16 -0.06 -12.27 -5.95
C ASN A 16 -0.79 -13.38 -5.17
N PRO A 17 -0.23 -13.93 -4.06
CA PRO A 17 1.10 -13.70 -3.49
C PRO A 17 2.19 -14.62 -4.09
N GLY A 18 3.45 -14.34 -3.74
CA GLY A 18 4.59 -15.24 -3.93
C GLY A 18 5.30 -15.12 -5.29
N GLY A 19 4.87 -14.20 -6.14
CA GLY A 19 5.56 -13.82 -7.37
C GLY A 19 6.64 -12.78 -7.12
N ALA A 20 7.55 -12.65 -8.09
CA ALA A 20 8.44 -11.51 -8.15
C ALA A 20 7.62 -10.22 -8.24
N SER A 21 8.06 -9.22 -7.51
CA SER A 21 7.38 -7.94 -7.37
C SER A 21 8.37 -6.81 -7.67
N GLY A 22 7.85 -5.63 -7.97
CA GLY A 22 8.67 -4.45 -8.20
C GLY A 22 7.96 -3.23 -7.65
N TRP A 23 8.74 -2.28 -7.15
CA TRP A 23 8.28 -1.00 -6.64
C TRP A 23 8.91 0.11 -7.46
N ALA A 24 8.26 1.26 -7.54
CA ALA A 24 8.83 2.45 -8.13
C ALA A 24 8.26 3.74 -7.54
N TRP A 25 9.08 4.79 -7.55
CA TRP A 25 8.63 6.15 -7.38
C TRP A 25 9.18 7.04 -8.50
N VAL A 26 8.41 8.05 -8.88
CA VAL A 26 8.75 9.03 -9.91
C VAL A 26 8.45 10.41 -9.36
N ASN A 27 9.49 11.21 -9.17
CA ASN A 27 9.36 12.62 -8.83
C ASN A 27 8.98 13.39 -10.10
N HIS A 28 8.12 14.39 -9.94
CA HIS A 28 7.64 15.22 -11.05
C HIS A 28 8.74 16.09 -11.66
N ASP A 29 9.90 16.20 -11.02
CA ASP A 29 11.14 16.76 -11.59
C ASP A 29 11.85 15.84 -12.60
N GLY A 30 11.38 14.59 -12.74
CA GLY A 30 11.89 13.58 -13.67
C GLY A 30 12.83 12.55 -13.04
N SER A 31 13.31 12.77 -11.81
CA SER A 31 14.06 11.76 -11.07
C SER A 31 13.17 10.59 -10.65
N SER A 32 13.74 9.39 -10.55
CA SER A 32 12.97 8.19 -10.20
C SER A 32 13.85 7.10 -9.61
N ALA A 33 13.24 6.18 -8.87
CA ALA A 33 13.87 4.92 -8.51
C ALA A 33 12.90 3.76 -8.65
N SER A 34 13.43 2.59 -8.95
CA SER A 34 12.68 1.33 -8.92
C SER A 34 13.55 0.18 -8.45
N GLY A 35 12.92 -0.84 -7.90
CA GLY A 35 13.62 -2.01 -7.40
C GLY A 35 12.78 -3.28 -7.42
N GLY A 36 13.46 -4.41 -7.59
CA GLY A 36 12.84 -5.74 -7.60
C GLY A 36 12.78 -6.39 -6.22
N ILE A 37 11.81 -7.28 -6.03
CA ILE A 37 11.65 -8.16 -4.86
C ILE A 37 11.43 -9.58 -5.38
N ALA A 38 12.29 -10.53 -5.02
CA ALA A 38 12.27 -11.89 -5.58
C ALA A 38 10.94 -12.64 -5.33
N SER A 39 10.32 -12.43 -4.18
CA SER A 39 9.01 -12.98 -3.84
C SER A 39 8.29 -12.05 -2.87
N GLY A 40 7.05 -11.66 -3.19
CA GLY A 40 6.28 -10.71 -2.38
C GLY A 40 4.79 -10.73 -2.69
N THR A 41 4.13 -9.62 -2.39
CA THR A 41 2.72 -9.34 -2.70
C THR A 41 2.61 -7.96 -3.33
N ASN A 42 1.47 -7.62 -3.92
CA ASN A 42 1.25 -6.25 -4.42
C ASN A 42 1.37 -5.22 -3.29
N GLN A 43 0.77 -5.50 -2.14
CA GLN A 43 0.80 -4.63 -0.97
C GLN A 43 2.23 -4.39 -0.43
N ILE A 44 3.09 -5.40 -0.46
CA ILE A 44 4.50 -5.24 -0.09
C ILE A 44 5.19 -4.27 -1.06
N ALA A 45 4.96 -4.42 -2.36
CA ALA A 45 5.55 -3.55 -3.38
C ALA A 45 5.06 -2.10 -3.26
N GLU A 46 3.75 -1.88 -3.10
CA GLU A 46 3.15 -0.55 -2.92
C GLU A 46 3.66 0.16 -1.66
N LEU A 47 3.72 -0.55 -0.52
CA LEU A 47 4.29 0.02 0.72
C LEU A 47 5.79 0.31 0.59
N THR A 48 6.53 -0.54 -0.12
CA THR A 48 7.96 -0.31 -0.38
C THR A 48 8.16 0.94 -1.24
N ALA A 49 7.34 1.15 -2.27
CA ALA A 49 7.37 2.34 -3.11
C ALA A 49 7.17 3.63 -2.30
N VAL A 50 6.18 3.64 -1.40
CA VAL A 50 5.93 4.76 -0.48
C VAL A 50 7.13 5.01 0.44
N LEU A 51 7.67 3.95 1.06
CA LEU A 51 8.82 4.08 1.96
C LEU A 51 10.04 4.66 1.23
N GLU A 52 10.39 4.10 0.07
CA GLU A 52 11.54 4.54 -0.72
C GLU A 52 11.37 5.98 -1.23
N ALA A 53 10.15 6.39 -1.58
CA ALA A 53 9.86 7.78 -1.94
C ALA A 53 10.13 8.73 -0.76
N ILE A 54 9.67 8.40 0.44
CA ILE A 54 9.84 9.25 1.63
C ILE A 54 11.32 9.34 2.02
N LEU A 55 12.05 8.23 1.98
CA LEU A 55 13.48 8.16 2.28
C LEU A 55 14.35 8.93 1.27
N ALA A 56 13.94 8.96 -0.01
CA ALA A 56 14.70 9.65 -1.05
C ALA A 56 14.63 11.19 -0.97
N HIS A 57 13.71 11.76 -0.18
CA HIS A 57 13.42 13.20 -0.22
C HIS A 57 13.61 13.93 1.12
N PRO A 58 14.60 13.65 2.00
CA PRO A 58 14.57 13.94 3.45
C PRO A 58 14.42 15.41 3.89
N GLY A 59 14.38 16.38 2.96
CA GLY A 59 14.37 17.82 3.22
C GLY A 59 13.10 18.36 3.91
N ALA A 60 13.16 19.67 4.19
CA ALA A 60 12.10 20.44 4.85
C ALA A 60 10.93 20.78 3.93
N GLU A 61 11.09 20.60 2.63
CA GLU A 61 10.05 20.83 1.64
C GLU A 61 8.86 19.90 1.89
N PRO A 62 7.61 20.40 1.83
CA PRO A 62 6.43 19.56 1.86
C PRO A 62 6.48 18.51 0.74
N LEU A 63 6.22 17.26 1.10
CA LEU A 63 6.20 16.12 0.18
C LEU A 63 4.76 15.66 -0.03
N ARG A 64 4.29 15.72 -1.27
CA ARG A 64 3.06 15.05 -1.71
C ARG A 64 3.40 13.71 -2.35
N VAL A 65 2.87 12.63 -1.79
CA VAL A 65 2.94 11.28 -2.35
C VAL A 65 1.62 10.94 -3.03
N GLU A 66 1.66 10.69 -4.32
CA GLU A 66 0.55 10.25 -5.15
C GLU A 66 0.60 8.73 -5.35
N SER A 67 -0.51 8.05 -5.13
CA SER A 67 -0.62 6.61 -5.37
C SER A 67 -2.06 6.22 -5.66
N ASP A 68 -2.26 5.20 -6.50
CA ASP A 68 -3.56 4.57 -6.69
C ASP A 68 -3.87 3.49 -5.63
N SER A 69 -2.88 3.11 -4.82
CA SER A 69 -3.05 2.18 -3.70
C SER A 69 -3.71 2.86 -2.51
N THR A 70 -5.02 2.65 -2.38
CA THR A 70 -5.75 3.04 -1.16
C THR A 70 -5.22 2.31 0.07
N TYR A 71 -4.69 1.08 -0.09
CA TYR A 71 -4.11 0.32 1.01
C TYR A 71 -2.86 1.01 1.55
N ALA A 72 -1.90 1.34 0.70
CA ALA A 72 -0.65 1.99 1.10
C ALA A 72 -0.92 3.36 1.74
N ILE A 73 -1.78 4.17 1.13
CA ILE A 73 -2.20 5.47 1.67
C ILE A 73 -2.81 5.32 3.07
N LYS A 74 -3.76 4.39 3.25
CA LYS A 74 -4.43 4.20 4.55
C LYS A 74 -3.47 3.66 5.62
N CYS A 75 -2.56 2.76 5.27
CA CYS A 75 -1.48 2.30 6.16
C CYS A 75 -0.60 3.45 6.63
N ALA A 76 -0.18 4.33 5.71
CA ALA A 76 0.76 5.41 5.99
C ALA A 76 0.12 6.60 6.75
N SER A 77 -1.19 6.84 6.58
CA SER A 77 -1.83 8.08 7.07
C SER A 77 -3.01 7.87 8.03
N VAL A 78 -3.86 6.88 7.79
CA VAL A 78 -5.15 6.76 8.50
C VAL A 78 -5.06 5.79 9.68
N TRP A 79 -4.51 4.59 9.45
CA TRP A 79 -4.60 3.50 10.41
C TRP A 79 -3.53 3.52 11.50
N VAL A 80 -2.38 4.14 11.20
CA VAL A 80 -1.18 4.10 12.04
C VAL A 80 -1.42 4.60 13.47
N ALA A 81 -2.15 5.70 13.64
CA ALA A 81 -2.47 6.25 14.97
C ALA A 81 -3.41 5.34 15.78
N GLY A 82 -4.35 4.66 15.10
CA GLY A 82 -5.23 3.67 15.70
C GLY A 82 -4.45 2.42 16.14
N TRP A 83 -3.59 1.90 15.27
CA TRP A 83 -2.77 0.73 15.56
C TRP A 83 -1.77 0.99 16.69
N LYS A 84 -1.08 2.14 16.72
CA LYS A 84 -0.18 2.51 17.83
C LYS A 84 -0.89 2.48 19.18
N ARG A 85 -2.10 3.07 19.29
CA ARG A 85 -2.91 3.02 20.53
C ARG A 85 -3.33 1.61 20.93
N LYS A 86 -3.48 0.71 19.95
CA LYS A 86 -3.87 -0.69 20.17
C LYS A 86 -2.68 -1.66 20.27
N GLY A 87 -1.46 -1.15 20.42
CA GLY A 87 -0.25 -1.99 20.50
C GLY A 87 0.01 -2.76 19.20
N TRP A 88 -0.18 -2.08 18.05
CA TRP A 88 -0.02 -2.64 16.70
C TRP A 88 -0.94 -3.82 16.39
N ARG A 89 -2.22 -3.67 16.76
CA ARG A 89 -3.30 -4.60 16.45
C ARG A 89 -4.40 -3.94 15.64
N THR A 90 -5.00 -4.72 14.74
CA THR A 90 -6.14 -4.28 13.91
C THR A 90 -7.40 -4.04 14.74
N ALA A 91 -8.45 -3.51 14.12
CA ALA A 91 -9.74 -3.33 14.79
C ALA A 91 -10.34 -4.65 15.31
N SER A 92 -10.08 -5.76 14.61
CA SER A 92 -10.47 -7.12 15.02
C SER A 92 -9.54 -7.76 16.05
N GLY A 93 -8.49 -7.06 16.49
CA GLY A 93 -7.53 -7.53 17.49
C GLY A 93 -6.41 -8.43 16.95
N GLY A 94 -6.40 -8.70 15.64
CA GLY A 94 -5.35 -9.46 14.96
C GLY A 94 -4.05 -8.65 14.73
N PRO A 95 -2.97 -9.30 14.27
CA PRO A 95 -1.74 -8.61 13.91
C PRO A 95 -1.95 -7.71 12.70
N VAL A 96 -1.24 -6.58 12.66
CA VAL A 96 -1.18 -5.70 11.48
C VAL A 96 -0.30 -6.36 10.43
N GLN A 97 -0.84 -6.57 9.23
CA GLN A 97 -0.05 -7.11 8.11
C GLN A 97 1.02 -6.11 7.68
N ASN A 98 2.17 -6.62 7.23
CA ASN A 98 3.30 -5.81 6.76
C ASN A 98 3.81 -4.81 7.81
N LEU A 99 3.67 -5.13 9.11
CA LEU A 99 3.96 -4.21 10.22
C LEU A 99 5.35 -3.56 10.13
N GLY A 100 6.37 -4.31 9.71
CA GLY A 100 7.72 -3.78 9.54
C GLY A 100 7.81 -2.64 8.53
N LEU A 101 7.11 -2.76 7.38
CA LEU A 101 7.04 -1.69 6.38
C LEU A 101 6.22 -0.50 6.89
N VAL A 102 5.08 -0.77 7.53
CA VAL A 102 4.23 0.28 8.11
C VAL A 102 4.99 1.11 9.16
N GLN A 103 5.71 0.44 10.06
CA GLN A 103 6.56 1.11 11.06
C GLN A 103 7.76 1.81 10.43
N GLY A 104 8.30 1.26 9.33
CA GLY A 104 9.33 1.93 8.54
C GLY A 104 8.84 3.25 7.96
N ILE A 105 7.65 3.25 7.35
CA ILE A 105 7.01 4.46 6.79
C ILE A 105 6.72 5.47 7.90
N GLU A 106 6.12 5.02 9.01
CA GLU A 106 5.80 5.91 10.13
C GLU A 106 7.04 6.61 10.69
N ARG A 107 8.14 5.85 10.86
CA ARG A 107 9.42 6.42 11.29
C ARG A 107 9.98 7.39 10.26
N ALA A 108 9.99 7.02 8.98
CA ALA A 108 10.50 7.89 7.92
C ALA A 108 9.71 9.19 7.81
N ILE A 109 8.38 9.17 8.01
CA ILE A 109 7.56 10.39 8.10
C ILE A 109 7.95 11.22 9.32
N ALA A 110 8.11 10.59 10.48
CA ALA A 110 8.43 11.28 11.74
C ALA A 110 9.85 11.89 11.77
N GLU A 111 10.80 11.31 11.02
CA GLU A 111 12.18 11.78 10.93
C GLU A 111 12.37 12.95 9.94
N ARG A 112 11.40 13.20 9.05
CA ARG A 112 11.46 14.32 8.11
C ARG A 112 11.17 15.64 8.79
N GLU A 113 11.85 16.69 8.31
CA GLU A 113 11.54 18.08 8.69
C GLU A 113 10.25 18.57 8.03
N GLY A 114 10.04 18.24 6.76
CA GLY A 114 8.88 18.63 5.97
C GLY A 114 7.68 17.68 6.13
N GLU A 115 6.47 18.23 6.03
CA GLU A 115 5.24 17.43 6.09
C GLU A 115 5.12 16.43 4.93
N VAL A 116 4.48 15.29 5.18
CA VAL A 116 4.12 14.31 4.15
C VAL A 116 2.61 14.25 4.03
N VAL A 117 2.10 14.54 2.84
CA VAL A 117 0.67 14.43 2.50
C VAL A 117 0.47 13.38 1.43
N PHE A 118 -0.61 12.62 1.54
CA PHE A 118 -0.95 11.57 0.58
C PHE A 118 -2.14 12.00 -0.26
N HIS A 119 -2.06 11.74 -1.57
CA HIS A 119 -3.13 12.01 -2.51
C HIS A 119 -3.43 10.74 -3.31
N TRP A 120 -4.70 10.33 -3.31
CA TRP A 120 -5.12 9.20 -4.11
C TRP A 120 -5.33 9.63 -5.56
N VAL A 121 -4.74 8.90 -6.49
CA VAL A 121 -4.94 9.08 -7.93
C VAL A 121 -5.66 7.86 -8.51
N ARG A 122 -6.35 8.04 -9.63
CA ARG A 122 -7.02 6.92 -10.29
C ARG A 122 -5.98 6.10 -11.05
N GLY A 123 -5.95 4.78 -10.79
CA GLY A 123 -5.08 3.87 -11.52
C GLY A 123 -5.39 3.76 -13.02
N HIS A 124 -4.34 3.47 -13.78
CA HIS A 124 -4.29 3.05 -15.19
C HIS A 124 -4.81 3.97 -16.31
N GLN A 125 -5.34 5.18 -16.06
CA GLN A 125 -5.53 6.19 -17.13
C GLN A 125 -5.51 7.64 -16.60
N GLY A 126 -4.62 8.46 -17.15
CA GLY A 126 -4.70 9.92 -17.10
C GLY A 126 -3.73 10.62 -16.15
N ASP A 127 -2.85 9.87 -15.49
CA ASP A 127 -1.78 10.41 -14.64
C ASP A 127 -0.41 9.96 -15.17
N HIS A 128 0.29 10.89 -15.83
CA HIS A 128 1.56 10.60 -16.51
C HIS A 128 2.63 10.03 -15.57
N PHE A 129 2.70 10.51 -14.33
CA PHE A 129 3.76 10.10 -13.40
C PHE A 129 3.41 8.79 -12.71
N ASN A 130 2.13 8.53 -12.42
CA ASN A 130 1.68 7.23 -11.96
C ASN A 130 1.85 6.15 -13.05
N GLU A 131 1.50 6.43 -14.30
CA GLU A 131 1.72 5.53 -15.44
C GLU A 131 3.22 5.22 -15.63
N ARG A 132 4.09 6.21 -15.42
CA ARG A 132 5.54 5.98 -15.44
C ARG A 132 6.00 5.10 -14.28
N ALA A 133 5.42 5.26 -13.08
CA ALA A 133 5.71 4.40 -11.94
C ALA A 133 5.28 2.95 -12.20
N ASP A 134 4.09 2.71 -12.78
CA ASP A 134 3.59 1.38 -13.20
C ASP A 134 4.57 0.69 -14.17
N VAL A 135 5.02 1.42 -15.19
CA VAL A 135 6.00 0.90 -16.16
C VAL A 135 7.30 0.48 -15.47
N LEU A 136 7.82 1.33 -14.58
CA LEU A 136 9.08 1.09 -13.87
C LEU A 136 8.98 -0.09 -12.88
N CYS A 137 7.90 -0.16 -12.10
CA CYS A 137 7.70 -1.21 -11.11
C CYS A 137 7.43 -2.56 -11.81
N GLY A 138 6.67 -2.57 -12.91
CA GLY A 138 6.46 -3.76 -13.74
C GLY A 138 7.75 -4.26 -14.40
N ALA A 139 8.62 -3.35 -14.86
CA ALA A 139 9.94 -3.72 -15.39
C ALA A 139 10.82 -4.34 -14.31
N ALA A 140 10.87 -3.73 -13.11
CA ALA A 140 11.64 -4.24 -11.98
C ALA A 140 11.14 -5.62 -11.50
N ALA A 141 9.83 -5.85 -11.51
CA ALA A 141 9.24 -7.15 -11.16
C ALA A 141 9.67 -8.25 -12.14
N ARG A 142 9.71 -7.94 -13.45
CA ARG A 142 10.18 -8.86 -14.49
C ARG A 142 11.68 -9.16 -14.38
N ALA A 143 12.50 -8.15 -14.08
CA ALA A 143 13.93 -8.34 -13.83
C ALA A 143 14.15 -9.26 -12.61
N ALA A 144 13.43 -9.01 -11.51
CA ALA A 144 13.50 -9.86 -10.31
C ALA A 144 13.07 -11.31 -10.58
N GLN A 145 12.08 -11.54 -11.45
CA GLN A 145 11.69 -12.88 -11.87
C GLN A 145 12.82 -13.64 -12.58
N GLN A 146 13.73 -12.91 -13.25
CA GLN A 146 14.90 -13.44 -13.94
C GLN A 146 16.13 -13.55 -13.01
N GLY A 147 15.99 -13.20 -11.73
CA GLY A 147 17.06 -13.24 -10.73
C GLY A 147 17.82 -11.91 -10.56
N GLU A 148 17.42 -10.86 -11.27
CA GLU A 148 18.05 -9.54 -11.21
C GLU A 148 17.34 -8.66 -10.17
N VAL A 149 17.74 -8.79 -8.91
CA VAL A 149 17.21 -7.98 -7.79
C VAL A 149 18.12 -6.77 -7.58
N VAL A 150 17.93 -5.75 -8.43
CA VAL A 150 18.68 -4.49 -8.40
C VAL A 150 17.77 -3.31 -8.12
N VAL A 151 18.35 -2.23 -7.60
CA VAL A 151 17.71 -0.92 -7.48
C VAL A 151 18.31 -0.01 -8.54
N THR A 152 17.45 0.53 -9.41
CA THR A 152 17.82 1.49 -10.44
C THR A 152 17.38 2.87 -10.00
N ARG A 153 18.27 3.86 -10.04
CA ARG A 153 17.96 5.27 -9.77
C ARG A 153 18.31 6.12 -11.00
N THR A 154 17.43 7.03 -11.35
CA THR A 154 17.63 8.00 -12.44
C THR A 154 17.58 9.41 -11.86
N SER A 155 18.62 10.19 -12.09
CA SER A 155 18.67 11.61 -11.68
C SER A 155 17.91 12.51 -12.67
N VAL A 156 17.70 13.76 -12.28
CA VAL A 156 17.12 14.80 -13.16
C VAL A 156 17.93 15.04 -14.45
N THR A 157 19.24 14.78 -14.43
CA THR A 157 20.12 14.90 -15.61
C THR A 157 20.11 13.65 -16.49
N GLY A 158 19.33 12.63 -16.14
CA GLY A 158 19.27 11.35 -16.85
C GLY A 158 20.40 10.40 -16.51
N GLU A 159 21.20 10.69 -15.48
CA GLU A 159 22.24 9.77 -15.00
C GLU A 159 21.57 8.58 -14.31
N VAL A 160 21.88 7.37 -14.78
CA VAL A 160 21.34 6.11 -14.25
C VAL A 160 22.40 5.42 -13.41
N THR A 161 22.05 5.10 -12.17
CA THR A 161 22.87 4.29 -11.27
C THR A 161 22.13 3.01 -10.91
N VAL A 162 22.86 1.88 -10.90
CA VAL A 162 22.32 0.55 -10.55
C VAL A 162 23.05 0.05 -9.32
N GLY A 163 22.31 -0.21 -8.25
CA GLY A 163 22.81 -0.82 -7.03
C GLY A 163 22.23 -2.22 -6.83
N VAL A 164 22.94 -3.08 -6.11
CA VAL A 164 22.39 -4.36 -5.67
C VAL A 164 21.40 -4.09 -4.53
N ALA A 165 20.18 -4.61 -4.63
CA ALA A 165 19.25 -4.52 -3.51
C ALA A 165 19.83 -5.34 -2.34
N GLY A 166 20.03 -4.71 -1.17
CA GLY A 166 20.23 -5.46 0.06
C GLY A 166 19.04 -6.42 0.29
N PRO A 167 19.20 -7.48 1.08
CA PRO A 167 18.11 -8.44 1.28
C PRO A 167 16.86 -7.68 1.75
N ALA A 168 15.80 -7.70 0.94
CA ALA A 168 14.50 -7.20 1.34
C ALA A 168 14.11 -7.90 2.66
N PRO A 169 13.47 -7.20 3.62
CA PRO A 169 12.96 -7.87 4.80
C PRO A 169 11.91 -8.87 4.33
N VAL A 170 12.29 -10.15 4.36
CA VAL A 170 11.38 -11.26 4.04
C VAL A 170 10.33 -11.26 5.15
N ALA A 171 9.17 -10.69 4.88
CA ALA A 171 8.00 -10.86 5.72
C ALA A 171 7.46 -12.28 5.51
N THR A 172 8.11 -13.28 6.09
CA THR A 172 7.45 -14.57 6.36
C THR A 172 6.56 -14.39 7.56
N GLU A 173 5.31 -13.99 7.33
CA GLU A 173 4.24 -14.28 8.28
C GLU A 173 3.22 -15.15 7.56
N ALA A 174 3.27 -16.45 7.84
CA ALA A 174 2.27 -17.40 7.39
C ALA A 174 0.91 -16.98 7.98
N VAL A 175 -0.06 -16.72 7.13
CA VAL A 175 -1.46 -16.58 7.55
C VAL A 175 -1.89 -17.96 8.03
N ALA A 176 -1.92 -18.16 9.35
CA ALA A 176 -2.62 -19.28 9.95
C ALA A 176 -4.10 -19.15 9.57
N ALA A 177 -4.56 -20.02 8.67
CA ALA A 177 -5.96 -20.12 8.32
C ALA A 177 -6.76 -20.43 9.59
N ALA A 178 -7.63 -19.50 10.00
CA ALA A 178 -8.60 -19.76 11.06
C ALA A 178 -9.52 -20.92 10.62
N PRO A 179 -9.87 -21.86 11.51
CA PRO A 179 -10.71 -22.98 11.14
C PRO A 179 -12.11 -22.48 10.75
N VAL A 180 -12.54 -22.85 9.54
CA VAL A 180 -13.91 -22.69 9.08
C VAL A 180 -14.81 -23.49 10.03
N ARG A 181 -15.65 -22.79 10.80
CA ARG A 181 -16.74 -23.44 11.55
C ARG A 181 -17.80 -23.89 10.56
N THR A 182 -17.90 -25.19 10.33
CA THR A 182 -18.98 -25.80 9.54
C THR A 182 -20.30 -25.63 10.31
N ALA A 183 -21.18 -24.75 9.83
CA ALA A 183 -22.56 -24.71 10.28
C ALA A 183 -23.34 -25.82 9.55
N ALA A 184 -23.82 -26.80 10.30
CA ALA A 184 -24.70 -27.84 9.79
C ALA A 184 -26.12 -27.27 9.58
N THR A 185 -26.60 -27.28 8.34
CA THR A 185 -27.97 -26.90 7.99
C THR A 185 -28.93 -28.03 8.38
N ARG A 186 -29.87 -27.75 9.28
CA ARG A 186 -31.06 -28.60 9.53
C ARG A 186 -32.27 -27.97 8.85
N THR A 187 -33.01 -28.81 8.14
CA THR A 187 -34.14 -28.46 7.26
C THR A 187 -35.48 -28.36 8.01
N ALA A 188 -36.24 -27.33 7.61
CA ALA A 188 -37.70 -27.14 7.54
C ALA A 188 -38.64 -27.31 8.76
N GLY A 189 -39.54 -26.33 8.88
CA GLY A 189 -40.82 -26.41 9.57
C GLY A 189 -41.61 -25.10 9.44
N ALA A 190 -42.56 -25.04 8.49
CA ALA A 190 -43.41 -23.89 8.23
C ALA A 190 -44.58 -23.77 9.22
N ARG A 191 -44.95 -22.53 9.61
CA ARG A 191 -46.35 -22.16 9.96
C ARG A 191 -46.57 -20.64 10.14
N THR A 192 -47.42 -20.10 9.26
CA THR A 192 -48.47 -19.07 9.39
C THR A 192 -48.33 -17.88 10.37
N ALA A 193 -48.52 -16.68 9.80
CA ALA A 193 -48.62 -15.35 10.42
C ALA A 193 -49.88 -15.13 11.27
N PRO A 194 -49.91 -14.02 12.05
CA PRO A 194 -50.86 -12.95 11.72
C PRO A 194 -50.27 -11.52 11.78
N VAL A 195 -51.04 -10.61 11.19
CA VAL A 195 -50.81 -9.18 10.92
C VAL A 195 -50.83 -8.31 12.19
N ALA A 196 -49.90 -7.34 12.30
CA ALA A 196 -50.11 -6.13 13.10
C ALA A 196 -49.25 -4.91 12.63
N ARG A 197 -49.97 -3.92 12.08
CA ARG A 197 -49.82 -2.44 12.08
C ARG A 197 -48.46 -1.78 12.42
N VAL A 198 -48.03 -0.92 11.48
CA VAL A 198 -46.91 0.04 11.53
C VAL A 198 -47.21 1.29 12.37
N PRO A 199 -46.23 1.82 13.13
CA PRO A 199 -46.06 3.26 13.32
C PRO A 199 -44.74 3.79 12.75
N ARG A 200 -44.79 5.05 12.28
CA ARG A 200 -43.68 5.82 11.71
C ARG A 200 -42.65 6.19 12.78
N GLY A 201 -41.36 6.13 12.42
CA GLY A 201 -40.27 6.69 13.19
C GLY A 201 -38.95 6.61 12.42
N THR A 202 -38.50 7.77 11.93
CA THR A 202 -37.14 8.18 11.51
C THR A 202 -36.03 7.11 11.38
N GLN A 203 -35.53 6.97 10.16
CA GLN A 203 -34.29 6.27 9.80
C GLN A 203 -33.05 7.02 10.31
N PRO A 204 -32.04 6.35 10.88
CA PRO A 204 -30.64 6.72 10.70
C PRO A 204 -30.05 5.91 9.52
N GLU A 205 -29.37 6.61 8.61
CA GLU A 205 -28.61 6.06 7.48
C GLU A 205 -27.53 5.07 7.95
N PRO A 206 -27.30 3.93 7.24
CA PRO A 206 -26.23 3.01 7.57
C PRO A 206 -24.88 3.46 6.97
N GLU A 207 -23.84 3.44 7.81
CA GLU A 207 -22.42 3.48 7.41
C GLU A 207 -22.12 2.36 6.41
N LEU A 208 -21.58 2.74 5.24
CA LEU A 208 -21.06 1.81 4.25
C LEU A 208 -19.66 1.34 4.67
N ASP A 209 -19.60 0.16 5.29
CA ASP A 209 -18.41 -0.69 5.31
C ASP A 209 -18.13 -1.16 3.88
N VAL A 210 -17.10 -0.59 3.24
CA VAL A 210 -16.58 -1.10 1.97
C VAL A 210 -15.27 -1.83 2.24
N LEU A 211 -15.40 -3.15 2.39
CA LEU A 211 -14.34 -4.13 2.15
C LEU A 211 -14.05 -4.16 0.64
N PHE A 212 -12.90 -3.65 0.21
CA PHE A 212 -12.10 -4.17 -0.90
C PHE A 212 -10.65 -3.72 -0.68
#